data_AF-A0A248LN21-F1
#
_entry.id   AF-A0A248LN21-F1
#
_cell.length_a   1.000
_cell.length_b   1.000
_cell.length_c   1.000
_cell.angle_alpha   90.00
_cell.angle_beta   90.00
_cell.angle_gamma   90.00
#
_symmetry.space_group_name_H-M   'P 1'
#
loop_
_entity.id
_entity.type
_entity.pdbx_description
1 polymer ?
#
loop_
_entity_poly.entity_id
_entity_poly.type
_entity_poly.pdbx_seq_one_letter_code
_entity_poly.pdbx_strand_id
1 'polypeptide(L)'
;MNTRDRILARLRAAPRPPLLEPDIAGFYAASPPAGLPQQLAQWARSMKSYQGQVVWCHAHDWEDALLQQLRSRQVRRLLLARQTAHGARTLAALARLESPPQVLGFDLQLARWKAELFRTVDASLTLARAGIADTGSLVLWPDADEPRSMSLVPPVHFVLWDTQELYPTLYDIITGQDWADGLPTNALLVSGPSKTADIQQTLAYGAHGPRELVILAMLPDDLSVAAMEALA
;
A
#
# COMPACT_ATOMS: atom_id res chain seq x y z
N MET A 1 14.43 -12.60 -48.89
CA MET A 1 13.76 -11.80 -47.85
C MET A 1 12.97 -12.74 -46.97
N ASN A 2 13.25 -12.82 -45.66
CA ASN A 2 12.60 -13.80 -44.78
C ASN A 2 11.23 -13.29 -44.28
N THR A 3 10.47 -14.14 -43.60
CA THR A 3 9.13 -13.79 -43.07
C THR A 3 9.15 -12.62 -42.10
N ARG A 4 10.18 -12.50 -41.25
CA ARG A 4 10.36 -11.39 -40.30
C ARG A 4 10.51 -10.05 -41.05
N ASP A 5 11.33 -10.03 -42.09
CA ASP A 5 11.56 -8.80 -42.89
C ASP A 5 10.27 -8.33 -43.55
N ARG A 6 9.46 -9.26 -44.06
CA ARG A 6 8.17 -8.96 -44.69
C ARG A 6 7.14 -8.42 -43.70
N ILE A 7 7.10 -8.94 -42.47
CA ILE A 7 6.23 -8.43 -41.39
C ILE A 7 6.67 -7.03 -40.98
N LEU A 8 7.97 -6.83 -40.73
CA LEU A 8 8.50 -5.52 -40.34
C LEU A 8 8.32 -4.46 -41.43
N ALA A 9 8.49 -4.83 -42.70
CA ALA A 9 8.24 -3.94 -43.83
C ALA A 9 6.77 -3.48 -43.85
N ARG A 10 5.82 -4.39 -43.63
CA ARG A 10 4.39 -4.04 -43.53
C ARG A 10 4.08 -3.14 -42.34
N LEU A 11 4.64 -3.40 -41.16
CA LEU A 11 4.42 -2.58 -39.96
C LEU A 11 5.04 -1.17 -40.08
N ARG A 12 6.12 -1.03 -40.84
CA ARG A 12 6.75 0.27 -41.13
C ARG A 12 6.01 1.04 -42.21
N ALA A 13 5.47 0.35 -43.23
CA ALA A 13 4.71 0.93 -44.32
C ALA A 13 3.23 1.22 -43.97
N ALA A 14 2.74 0.69 -42.85
CA ALA A 14 1.38 0.96 -42.39
C ALA A 14 1.19 2.46 -42.13
N PRO A 15 0.12 3.09 -42.65
CA PRO A 15 -0.16 4.49 -42.41
C PRO A 15 -0.36 4.72 -40.90
N ARG A 16 0.36 5.71 -40.37
CA ARG A 16 0.27 6.15 -38.97
C ARG A 16 -0.35 7.55 -38.98
N PRO A 17 -1.69 7.67 -39.09
CA PRO A 17 -2.31 8.96 -38.89
C PRO A 17 -1.87 9.52 -37.52
N PRO A 18 -1.65 10.84 -37.40
CA PRO A 18 -1.33 11.43 -36.11
C PRO A 18 -2.48 11.12 -35.14
N LEU A 19 -2.16 10.42 -34.06
CA LEU A 19 -3.08 10.25 -32.95
C LEU A 19 -3.10 11.57 -32.19
N LEU A 20 -4.27 12.17 -32.04
CA LEU A 20 -4.44 13.32 -31.16
C LEU A 20 -4.32 12.81 -29.72
N GLU A 21 -3.48 13.46 -28.93
CA GLU A 21 -3.38 13.17 -27.52
C GLU A 21 -4.68 13.60 -26.82
N PRO A 22 -5.28 12.75 -25.98
CA PRO A 22 -6.45 13.16 -25.21
C PRO A 22 -6.08 14.27 -24.22
N ASP A 23 -7.01 15.20 -23.99
CA ASP A 23 -6.86 16.21 -22.94
C ASP A 23 -7.10 15.59 -21.55
N ILE A 24 -6.08 14.91 -21.04
CA ILE A 24 -6.12 14.24 -19.73
C ILE A 24 -6.25 15.27 -18.61
N ALA A 25 -5.52 16.38 -18.71
CA ALA A 25 -5.55 17.45 -17.72
C ALA A 25 -6.96 18.07 -17.61
N GLY A 26 -7.59 18.38 -18.75
CA GLY A 26 -8.96 18.88 -18.80
C GLY A 26 -9.99 17.89 -18.27
N PHE A 27 -9.80 16.58 -18.52
CA PHE A 27 -10.67 15.54 -17.98
C PHE A 27 -10.67 15.53 -16.45
N TYR A 28 -9.50 15.54 -15.81
CA TYR A 28 -9.41 15.54 -14.34
C TYR A 28 -9.76 16.90 -13.72
N ALA A 29 -9.49 18.01 -14.40
CA ALA A 29 -9.88 19.35 -13.95
C ALA A 29 -11.40 19.57 -13.89
N ALA A 30 -12.19 18.78 -14.63
CA ALA A 30 -13.65 18.90 -14.68
C ALA A 30 -14.36 18.45 -13.39
N SER A 31 -13.69 17.71 -12.51
CA SER A 31 -14.26 17.21 -11.25
C SER A 31 -13.35 17.58 -10.07
N PRO A 32 -13.51 18.79 -9.50
CA PRO A 32 -12.66 19.22 -8.40
C PRO A 32 -12.87 18.32 -7.17
N PRO A 33 -11.80 18.00 -6.42
CA PRO A 33 -11.90 17.10 -5.30
C PRO A 33 -12.62 17.74 -4.11
N ALA A 34 -13.30 16.91 -3.32
CA ALA A 34 -13.90 17.34 -2.06
C ALA A 34 -12.81 17.70 -1.02
N GLY A 35 -13.21 18.23 0.14
CA GLY A 35 -12.29 18.44 1.26
C GLY A 35 -11.67 17.13 1.77
N LEU A 36 -10.51 17.25 2.43
CA LEU A 36 -9.74 16.11 2.93
C LEU A 36 -10.59 15.13 3.78
N PRO A 37 -11.43 15.58 4.75
CA PRO A 37 -12.27 14.65 5.53
C PRO A 37 -13.24 13.84 4.68
N GLN A 38 -13.84 14.44 3.66
CA GLN A 38 -14.77 13.76 2.76
C GLN A 38 -14.04 12.75 1.86
N GLN A 39 -12.85 13.13 1.37
CA GLN A 39 -12.00 12.21 0.60
C GLN A 39 -11.53 11.04 1.45
N LEU A 40 -11.11 11.27 2.69
CA LEU A 40 -10.73 10.20 3.63
C LEU A 40 -11.91 9.27 3.94
N ALA A 41 -13.11 9.83 4.12
CA ALA A 41 -14.32 9.04 4.33
C ALA A 41 -14.68 8.20 3.09
N GLN A 42 -14.52 8.74 1.87
CA GLN A 42 -14.69 7.97 0.63
C GLN A 42 -13.65 6.85 0.50
N TRP A 43 -12.39 7.18 0.74
CA TRP A 43 -11.29 6.23 0.72
C TRP A 43 -11.54 5.09 1.72
N ALA A 44 -11.92 5.42 2.96
CA ALA A 44 -12.14 4.44 4.01
C ALA A 44 -13.34 3.53 3.72
N ARG A 45 -14.44 4.06 3.19
CA ARG A 45 -15.59 3.25 2.73
C ARG A 45 -15.18 2.26 1.65
N SER A 46 -14.37 2.69 0.69
CA SER A 46 -13.86 1.83 -0.38
C SER A 46 -12.92 0.76 0.18
N MET A 47 -11.93 1.13 1.00
CA MET A 47 -11.00 0.21 1.65
C MET A 47 -11.71 -0.85 2.51
N LYS A 48 -12.72 -0.45 3.29
CA LYS A 48 -13.57 -1.37 4.06
C LYS A 48 -14.36 -2.31 3.16
N SER A 49 -14.88 -1.83 2.02
CA SER A 49 -15.58 -2.68 1.04
C SER A 49 -14.67 -3.77 0.46
N TYR A 50 -13.37 -3.52 0.43
CA TYR A 50 -12.34 -4.48 0.04
C TYR A 50 -11.84 -5.36 1.20
N GLN A 51 -12.41 -5.20 2.40
CA GLN A 51 -12.01 -5.87 3.65
C GLN A 51 -10.66 -5.42 4.25
N GLY A 52 -10.17 -4.23 3.86
CA GLY A 52 -9.10 -3.57 4.59
C GLY A 52 -9.59 -3.03 5.94
N GLN A 53 -8.74 -3.09 6.96
CA GLN A 53 -9.05 -2.60 8.31
C GLN A 53 -8.36 -1.26 8.52
N VAL A 54 -9.16 -0.20 8.72
CA VAL A 54 -8.64 1.15 8.95
C VAL A 54 -8.60 1.42 10.45
N VAL A 55 -7.43 1.80 10.95
CA VAL A 55 -7.20 2.25 12.33
C VAL A 55 -6.73 3.69 12.25
N TRP A 56 -7.63 4.62 12.58
CA TRP A 56 -7.32 6.03 12.67
C TRP A 56 -6.46 6.30 13.90
N CYS A 57 -5.40 7.08 13.72
CA CYS A 57 -4.47 7.48 14.77
C CYS A 57 -3.85 8.83 14.39
N HIS A 58 -2.97 9.35 15.23
CA HIS A 58 -2.16 10.53 14.98
C HIS A 58 -0.68 10.18 14.92
N ALA A 59 0.13 11.12 14.45
CA ALA A 59 1.58 10.95 14.36
C ALA A 59 2.24 10.65 15.72
N HIS A 60 1.61 11.02 16.84
CA HIS A 60 2.14 10.85 18.19
C HIS A 60 1.69 9.57 18.92
N ASP A 61 0.68 8.85 18.40
CA ASP A 61 0.10 7.67 19.08
C ASP A 61 -0.03 6.41 18.19
N TRP A 62 0.36 6.48 16.90
CA TRP A 62 0.24 5.34 16.00
C TRP A 62 1.01 4.10 16.47
N GLU A 63 2.09 4.25 17.24
CA GLU A 63 2.79 3.09 17.81
C GLU A 63 1.93 2.37 18.84
N ASP A 64 1.16 3.09 19.66
CA ASP A 64 0.28 2.48 20.64
C ASP A 64 -0.87 1.73 19.94
N ALA A 65 -1.39 2.32 18.85
CA ALA A 65 -2.34 1.65 17.97
C ALA A 65 -1.74 0.37 17.35
N LEU A 66 -0.51 0.42 16.84
CA LEU A 66 0.20 -0.75 16.32
C LEU A 66 0.34 -1.84 17.40
N LEU A 67 0.83 -1.50 18.60
CA LEU A 67 1.01 -2.46 19.70
C LEU A 67 -0.31 -3.11 20.12
N GLN A 68 -1.42 -2.37 20.07
CA GLN A 68 -2.75 -2.94 20.29
C GLN A 68 -3.12 -3.96 19.20
N GLN A 69 -2.89 -3.64 17.92
CA GLN A 69 -3.21 -4.54 16.81
C GLN A 69 -2.31 -5.78 16.76
N LEU A 70 -1.04 -5.65 17.15
CA LEU A 70 -0.10 -6.78 17.28
C LEU A 70 -0.56 -7.74 18.38
N ARG A 71 -0.99 -7.21 19.53
CA ARG A 71 -1.49 -8.01 20.66
C ARG A 71 -2.80 -8.72 20.34
N SER A 72 -3.77 -8.03 19.74
CA SER A 72 -5.09 -8.61 19.42
C SER A 72 -4.99 -9.80 18.46
N ARG A 73 -3.96 -9.80 17.61
CA ARG A 73 -3.64 -10.88 16.65
C ARG A 73 -2.63 -11.89 17.15
N GLN A 74 -2.11 -11.73 18.36
CA GLN A 74 -1.08 -12.59 18.92
C GLN A 74 0.15 -12.73 18.00
N VAL A 75 0.56 -11.62 17.36
CA VAL A 75 1.74 -11.61 16.47
C VAL A 75 2.97 -11.98 17.29
N ARG A 76 3.69 -13.03 16.90
CA ARG A 76 4.91 -13.48 17.58
C ARG A 76 6.17 -13.06 16.81
N ARG A 77 6.06 -12.89 15.49
CA ARG A 77 7.19 -12.57 14.60
C ARG A 77 6.80 -11.45 13.64
N LEU A 78 7.38 -10.27 13.83
CA LEU A 78 7.14 -9.07 13.03
C LEU A 78 8.33 -8.79 12.11
N LEU A 79 8.08 -8.76 10.80
CA LEU A 79 9.04 -8.32 9.80
C LEU A 79 9.02 -6.79 9.71
N LEU A 80 10.18 -6.17 9.93
CA LEU A 80 10.31 -4.73 10.10
C LEU A 80 11.56 -4.19 9.42
N ALA A 81 11.42 -3.10 8.67
CA ALA A 81 12.53 -2.33 8.14
C ALA A 81 13.19 -1.48 9.24
N ARG A 82 14.12 -2.07 10.00
CA ARG A 82 14.67 -1.45 11.22
C ARG A 82 15.41 -0.12 11.01
N GLN A 83 15.89 0.15 9.80
CA GLN A 83 16.67 1.34 9.47
C GLN A 83 15.81 2.57 9.15
N THR A 84 14.52 2.39 8.92
CA THR A 84 13.61 3.49 8.63
C THR A 84 13.19 4.22 9.90
N ALA A 85 12.70 5.45 9.77
CA ALA A 85 12.23 6.24 10.91
C ALA A 85 11.08 5.55 11.66
N HIS A 86 10.08 5.01 10.94
CA HIS A 86 8.97 4.27 11.55
C HIS A 86 9.42 2.92 12.12
N GLY A 87 10.42 2.28 11.52
CA GLY A 87 11.04 1.07 12.05
C GLY A 87 11.71 1.30 13.40
N ALA A 88 12.51 2.36 13.52
CA ALA A 88 13.16 2.75 14.77
C ALA A 88 12.13 3.09 15.87
N ARG A 89 11.07 3.84 15.52
CA ARG A 89 9.97 4.15 16.46
C ARG A 89 9.24 2.88 16.93
N THR A 90 8.99 1.94 16.01
CA THR A 90 8.38 0.65 16.34
C THR A 90 9.26 -0.17 17.29
N LEU A 91 10.58 -0.22 17.06
CA LEU A 91 11.52 -0.89 17.96
C LEU A 91 11.48 -0.29 19.37
N ALA A 92 11.52 1.04 19.48
CA ALA A 92 11.43 1.73 20.77
C ALA A 92 10.09 1.44 21.47
N ALA A 93 8.99 1.41 20.72
CA ALA A 93 7.67 1.10 21.26
C ALA A 93 7.57 -0.35 21.76
N LEU A 94 8.11 -1.31 21.00
CA LEU A 94 8.15 -2.73 21.36
C LEU A 94 8.98 -3.00 22.61
N ALA A 95 10.06 -2.25 22.83
CA ALA A 95 10.90 -2.36 24.03
C ALA A 95 10.15 -2.03 25.34
N ARG A 96 8.96 -1.39 25.26
CA ARG A 96 8.08 -1.13 26.40
C ARG A 96 7.24 -2.34 26.81
N LEU A 97 7.18 -3.39 25.99
CA LEU A 97 6.39 -4.59 26.28
C LEU A 97 7.19 -5.59 27.12
N GLU A 98 6.52 -6.26 28.06
CA GLU A 98 7.11 -7.38 28.80
C GLU A 98 7.41 -8.59 27.91
N SER A 99 6.61 -8.77 26.85
CA SER A 99 6.73 -9.89 25.90
C SER A 99 6.50 -9.39 24.47
N PRO A 100 7.48 -8.70 23.86
CA PRO A 100 7.36 -8.23 22.49
C PRO A 100 7.47 -9.38 21.48
N PRO A 101 6.85 -9.26 20.29
CA PRO A 101 7.17 -10.14 19.17
C PRO A 101 8.67 -10.10 18.85
N GLN A 102 9.20 -11.22 18.38
CA GLN A 102 10.51 -11.25 17.76
C GLN A 102 10.50 -10.39 16.50
N VAL A 103 11.39 -9.41 16.44
CA VAL A 103 11.59 -8.59 15.25
C VAL A 103 12.56 -9.28 14.30
N LEU A 104 12.14 -9.40 13.05
CA LEU A 104 12.95 -9.89 11.94
C LEU A 104 13.23 -8.68 11.05
N GLY A 105 14.49 -8.39 10.74
CA GLY A 105 14.83 -7.40 9.71
C GLY A 105 15.05 -8.08 8.38
N PHE A 106 14.85 -7.42 7.24
CA PHE A 106 15.08 -8.01 5.92
C PHE A 106 16.59 -8.02 5.54
N ASP A 107 17.42 -8.69 6.34
CA ASP A 107 18.89 -8.61 6.25
C ASP A 107 19.58 -9.84 5.64
N LEU A 108 18.83 -10.91 5.37
CA LEU A 108 19.33 -12.12 4.71
C LEU A 108 19.24 -12.04 3.18
N GLN A 109 20.04 -12.86 2.48
CA GLN A 109 19.87 -13.07 1.05
C GLN A 109 18.46 -13.63 0.73
N LEU A 110 17.80 -13.10 -0.30
CA LEU A 110 16.41 -13.44 -0.68
C LEU A 110 16.14 -14.96 -0.76
N ALA A 111 17.12 -15.75 -1.24
CA ALA A 111 17.00 -17.20 -1.34
C ALA A 111 16.77 -17.89 0.02
N ARG A 112 17.30 -17.31 1.12
CA ARG A 112 17.08 -17.78 2.49
C ARG A 112 15.78 -17.23 3.09
N TRP A 113 15.33 -16.06 2.65
CA TRP A 113 14.04 -15.49 3.06
C TRP A 113 12.83 -16.27 2.60
N LYS A 114 12.90 -16.98 1.46
CA LYS A 114 11.72 -17.68 0.94
C LYS A 114 11.10 -18.66 1.95
N ALA A 115 11.90 -19.41 2.70
CA ALA A 115 11.34 -20.31 3.69
C ALA A 115 10.80 -19.55 4.91
N GLU A 116 11.53 -18.54 5.38
CA GLU A 116 11.20 -17.72 6.56
C GLU A 116 9.92 -16.92 6.33
N LEU A 117 9.85 -16.15 5.24
CA LEU A 117 8.69 -15.31 4.86
C LEU A 117 7.38 -16.09 4.83
N PHE A 118 7.40 -17.32 4.31
CA PHE A 118 6.19 -18.12 4.10
C PHE A 118 5.81 -19.00 5.29
N ARG A 119 6.73 -19.27 6.23
CA ARG A 119 6.50 -20.25 7.31
C ARG A 119 6.49 -19.65 8.70
N THR A 120 7.25 -18.57 8.93
CA THR A 120 7.49 -18.07 10.29
C THR A 120 7.09 -16.62 10.47
N VAL A 121 7.08 -15.80 9.42
CA VAL A 121 6.64 -14.40 9.55
C VAL A 121 5.13 -14.36 9.75
N ASP A 122 4.69 -13.80 10.87
CA ASP A 122 3.26 -13.64 11.16
C ASP A 122 2.72 -12.34 10.54
N ALA A 123 3.51 -11.27 10.60
CA ALA A 123 3.14 -9.95 10.10
C ALA A 123 4.33 -9.14 9.58
N SER A 124 4.05 -8.12 8.78
CA SER A 124 5.01 -7.07 8.39
C SER A 124 4.45 -5.67 8.64
N LEU A 125 5.33 -4.69 8.79
CA LEU A 125 5.00 -3.26 8.75
C LEU A 125 5.73 -2.61 7.58
N THR A 126 5.00 -1.88 6.74
CA THR A 126 5.56 -1.02 5.68
C THR A 126 5.02 0.40 5.75
N LEU A 127 5.61 1.32 5.00
CA LEU A 127 5.10 2.68 4.82
C LEU A 127 4.37 2.80 3.46
N ALA A 128 3.19 3.43 3.46
CA ALA A 128 2.54 3.89 2.24
C ALA A 128 3.13 5.23 1.83
N ARG A 129 3.42 5.36 0.54
CA ARG A 129 3.83 6.63 -0.06
C ARG A 129 2.67 7.63 -0.13
N ALA A 130 1.46 7.13 -0.38
CA ALA A 130 0.26 7.94 -0.52
C ALA A 130 -1.02 7.09 -0.55
N GLY A 131 -2.18 7.75 -0.52
CA GLY A 131 -3.49 7.15 -0.80
C GLY A 131 -4.12 7.73 -2.07
N ILE A 132 -5.06 6.99 -2.66
CA ILE A 132 -5.87 7.42 -3.80
C ILE A 132 -7.35 7.35 -3.42
N ALA A 133 -8.00 8.50 -3.31
CA ALA A 133 -9.38 8.60 -2.81
C ALA A 133 -10.39 7.89 -3.72
N ASP A 134 -10.29 8.10 -5.04
CA ASP A 134 -11.22 7.57 -6.03
C ASP A 134 -11.29 6.04 -6.03
N THR A 135 -10.14 5.38 -5.91
CA THR A 135 -10.04 3.92 -5.93
C THR A 135 -9.98 3.28 -4.54
N GLY A 136 -9.92 4.06 -3.46
CA GLY A 136 -9.72 3.52 -2.10
C GLY A 136 -8.43 2.73 -1.94
N SER A 137 -7.36 3.14 -2.62
CA SER A 137 -6.09 2.39 -2.66
C SER A 137 -4.99 3.09 -1.88
N LEU A 138 -3.97 2.33 -1.47
CA LEU A 138 -2.68 2.85 -1.03
C LEU A 138 -1.62 2.62 -2.10
N VAL A 139 -0.68 3.54 -2.21
CA VAL A 139 0.49 3.42 -3.08
C VAL A 139 1.69 3.07 -2.22
N LEU A 140 2.35 1.95 -2.53
CA LEU A 140 3.62 1.56 -1.91
C LEU A 140 4.71 1.57 -2.98
N TRP A 141 5.88 2.10 -2.60
CA TRP A 141 7.09 2.10 -3.43
C TRP A 141 8.14 1.25 -2.72
N PRO A 142 8.24 -0.05 -3.06
CA PRO A 142 9.24 -0.92 -2.46
C PRO A 142 10.67 -0.46 -2.76
N ASP A 143 11.52 -0.54 -1.76
CA ASP A 143 12.95 -0.26 -1.85
C ASP A 143 13.78 -1.40 -1.23
N ALA A 144 15.05 -1.13 -0.92
CA ALA A 144 15.94 -2.11 -0.31
C ALA A 144 15.58 -2.43 1.15
N ASP A 145 15.02 -1.48 1.88
CA ASP A 145 14.62 -1.63 3.28
C ASP A 145 13.23 -2.27 3.39
N GLU A 146 12.32 -1.90 2.49
CA GLU A 146 10.95 -2.40 2.38
C GLU A 146 10.70 -3.09 1.04
N PRO A 147 11.32 -4.26 0.78
CA PRO A 147 11.13 -4.96 -0.47
C PRO A 147 9.69 -5.43 -0.63
N ARG A 148 9.26 -5.56 -1.88
CA ARG A 148 7.87 -5.91 -2.26
C ARG A 148 7.31 -7.14 -1.55
N SER A 149 8.17 -8.10 -1.18
CA SER A 149 7.75 -9.27 -0.42
C SER A 149 7.14 -8.94 0.94
N MET A 150 7.53 -7.83 1.58
CA MET A 150 6.97 -7.41 2.87
C MET A 150 5.49 -7.09 2.76
N SER A 151 5.02 -6.51 1.66
CA SER A 151 3.59 -6.22 1.44
C SER A 151 2.82 -7.35 0.76
N LEU A 152 3.50 -8.38 0.26
CA LEU A 152 2.88 -9.44 -0.54
C LEU A 152 2.87 -10.83 0.08
N VAL A 153 3.65 -11.11 1.12
CA VAL A 153 3.80 -12.48 1.63
C VAL A 153 3.27 -12.67 3.06
N PRO A 154 3.63 -11.82 4.03
CA PRO A 154 3.19 -11.98 5.41
C PRO A 154 1.66 -12.09 5.53
N PRO A 155 1.13 -13.01 6.35
CA PRO A 155 -0.30 -13.20 6.52
C PRO A 155 -1.05 -11.92 6.93
N VAL A 156 -0.43 -11.09 7.77
CA VAL A 156 -0.94 -9.78 8.15
C VAL A 156 0.00 -8.69 7.65
N HIS A 157 -0.52 -7.76 6.87
CA HIS A 157 0.23 -6.60 6.40
C HIS A 157 -0.25 -5.35 7.12
N PHE A 158 0.60 -4.80 7.99
CA PHE A 158 0.41 -3.48 8.56
C PHE A 158 1.01 -2.43 7.62
N VAL A 159 0.27 -1.36 7.36
CA VAL A 159 0.74 -0.23 6.58
C VAL A 159 0.55 1.04 7.39
N LEU A 160 1.64 1.76 7.63
CA LEU A 160 1.59 3.12 8.16
C LEU A 160 1.36 4.09 7.00
N TRP A 161 0.45 5.04 7.16
CA TRP A 161 0.13 6.00 6.10
C TRP A 161 -0.14 7.38 6.69
N ASP A 162 0.53 8.41 6.17
CA ASP A 162 0.19 9.81 6.42
C ASP A 162 -0.99 10.22 5.53
N THR A 163 -2.13 10.52 6.15
CA THR A 163 -3.36 10.86 5.43
C THR A 163 -3.28 12.20 4.70
N GLN A 164 -2.29 13.04 5.01
CA GLN A 164 -2.03 14.27 4.25
C GLN A 164 -1.49 13.97 2.85
N GLU A 165 -0.90 12.79 2.64
CA GLU A 165 -0.52 12.28 1.32
C GLU A 165 -1.69 11.54 0.63
N LEU A 166 -2.91 12.08 0.74
CA LEU A 166 -4.08 11.59 0.00
C LEU A 166 -4.25 12.41 -1.28
N TYR A 167 -4.29 11.72 -2.41
CA TYR A 167 -4.55 12.31 -3.71
C TYR A 167 -5.94 11.89 -4.19
N PRO A 168 -6.67 12.75 -4.93
CA PRO A 168 -7.97 12.39 -5.44
C PRO A 168 -7.88 11.20 -6.41
N THR A 169 -6.93 11.24 -7.34
CA THR A 169 -6.78 10.23 -8.40
C THR A 169 -5.33 9.77 -8.59
N LEU A 170 -5.14 8.69 -9.37
CA LEU A 170 -3.80 8.24 -9.78
C LEU A 170 -3.09 9.27 -10.67
N TYR A 171 -3.85 10.08 -11.43
CA TYR A 171 -3.26 11.14 -12.23
C TYR A 171 -2.67 12.24 -11.34
N ASP A 172 -3.38 12.64 -10.29
CA ASP A 172 -2.94 13.69 -9.38
C ASP A 172 -1.66 13.31 -8.63
N ILE A 173 -1.51 12.04 -8.23
CA ILE A 173 -0.27 11.59 -7.58
C ILE A 173 0.89 11.48 -8.57
N ILE A 174 0.67 10.96 -9.79
CA ILE A 174 1.71 10.83 -10.82
C ILE A 174 2.27 12.21 -11.19
N THR A 175 1.38 13.19 -11.36
CA THR A 175 1.74 14.56 -11.73
C THR A 175 2.27 15.35 -10.54
N GLY A 176 1.60 15.29 -9.38
CA GLY A 176 1.95 16.04 -8.18
C GLY A 176 3.28 15.62 -7.53
N GLN A 177 3.69 14.36 -7.72
CA GLN A 177 4.98 13.85 -7.23
C GLN A 177 6.01 13.61 -8.35
N ASP A 178 5.73 14.08 -9.56
CA ASP A 178 6.60 13.96 -10.74
C ASP A 178 7.22 12.56 -10.94
N TRP A 179 6.35 11.56 -11.04
CA TRP A 179 6.79 10.16 -11.14
C TRP A 179 7.66 9.90 -12.38
N ALA A 180 7.54 10.72 -13.43
CA ALA A 180 8.32 10.58 -14.65
C ALA A 180 9.84 10.57 -14.40
N ASP A 181 10.30 11.35 -13.41
CA ASP A 181 11.73 11.52 -13.10
C ASP A 181 12.22 10.62 -11.95
N GLY A 182 11.34 9.80 -11.34
CA GLY A 182 11.67 9.11 -10.08
C GLY A 182 10.98 7.78 -9.82
N LEU A 183 10.36 7.15 -10.82
CA LEU A 183 9.66 5.88 -10.64
C LEU A 183 10.58 4.76 -10.09
N PRO A 184 10.15 4.02 -9.05
CA PRO A 184 10.86 2.84 -8.57
C PRO A 184 10.72 1.69 -9.59
N THR A 185 11.50 0.64 -9.38
CA THR A 185 11.39 -0.59 -10.19
C THR A 185 9.98 -1.22 -10.15
N ASN A 186 9.20 -0.94 -9.10
CA ASN A 186 7.82 -1.36 -8.95
C ASN A 186 7.04 -0.32 -8.15
N ALA A 187 5.83 0.03 -8.57
CA ALA A 187 4.84 0.74 -7.77
C ALA A 187 3.64 -0.19 -7.52
N LEU A 188 3.18 -0.31 -6.28
CA LEU A 188 2.08 -1.17 -5.90
C LEU A 188 0.86 -0.32 -5.54
N LEU A 189 -0.28 -0.65 -6.13
CA LEU A 189 -1.58 -0.11 -5.73
C LEU A 189 -2.30 -1.19 -4.93
N VAL A 190 -2.45 -0.95 -3.62
CA VAL A 190 -3.01 -1.90 -2.66
C VAL A 190 -4.42 -1.46 -2.29
N SER A 191 -5.42 -2.17 -2.79
CA SER A 191 -6.85 -1.88 -2.60
C SER A 191 -7.52 -2.93 -1.69
N GLY A 192 -6.84 -3.38 -0.62
CA GLY A 192 -7.34 -4.43 0.29
C GLY A 192 -6.41 -5.64 0.42
N PRO A 193 -6.76 -6.63 1.28
CA PRO A 193 -6.05 -7.90 1.39
C PRO A 193 -6.01 -8.67 0.06
N SER A 194 -5.06 -9.60 -0.04
CA SER A 194 -4.94 -10.47 -1.21
C SER A 194 -6.16 -11.36 -1.35
N LYS A 195 -6.74 -11.36 -2.54
CA LYS A 195 -7.94 -12.13 -2.88
C LYS A 195 -7.76 -12.76 -4.26
N THR A 196 -8.20 -14.00 -4.39
CA THR A 196 -8.42 -14.63 -5.69
C THR A 196 -9.87 -15.11 -5.79
N ALA A 197 -10.48 -14.92 -6.95
CA ALA A 197 -11.76 -15.52 -7.32
C ALA A 197 -11.58 -16.64 -8.37
N ASP A 198 -10.33 -17.04 -8.62
CA ASP A 198 -9.89 -17.87 -9.75
C ASP A 198 -10.09 -19.38 -9.55
N ILE A 199 -10.70 -19.79 -8.44
CA ILE A 199 -11.04 -21.20 -8.19
C ILE A 199 -12.52 -21.30 -7.83
N GLN A 200 -13.30 -21.88 -8.73
CA GLN A 200 -14.71 -22.25 -8.51
C GLN A 200 -15.65 -21.07 -8.15
N GLN A 201 -15.29 -19.83 -8.51
CA GLN A 201 -16.06 -18.61 -8.20
C GLN A 201 -16.32 -18.38 -6.69
N THR A 202 -15.61 -19.10 -5.82
CA THR A 202 -15.64 -18.87 -4.38
C THR A 202 -14.49 -17.92 -4.04
N LEU A 203 -14.79 -16.82 -3.37
CA LEU A 203 -13.76 -15.89 -2.92
C LEU A 203 -12.86 -16.59 -1.90
N ALA A 204 -11.59 -16.76 -2.24
CA ALA A 204 -10.56 -17.20 -1.31
C ALA A 204 -9.64 -16.02 -1.00
N TYR A 205 -9.52 -15.68 0.29
CA TYR A 205 -8.61 -14.65 0.78
C TYR A 205 -7.27 -15.27 1.16
N GLY A 206 -6.18 -14.59 0.82
CA GLY A 206 -4.82 -14.98 1.22
C GLY A 206 -4.19 -16.13 0.44
N ALA A 207 -4.71 -16.48 -0.75
CA ALA A 207 -4.15 -17.58 -1.56
C ALA A 207 -2.73 -17.29 -2.06
N HIS A 208 -2.42 -16.02 -2.36
CA HIS A 208 -1.15 -15.58 -2.92
C HIS A 208 -0.57 -14.31 -2.26
N GLY A 209 -1.12 -13.88 -1.12
CA GLY A 209 -0.59 -12.76 -0.33
C GLY A 209 -1.30 -12.52 1.00
N PRO A 210 -1.24 -11.32 1.60
CA PRO A 210 -1.76 -11.08 2.94
C PRO A 210 -3.25 -11.37 3.04
N ARG A 211 -3.64 -12.06 4.11
CA ARG A 211 -5.04 -12.40 4.42
C ARG A 211 -5.74 -11.22 5.09
N GLU A 212 -4.97 -10.41 5.80
CA GLU A 212 -5.41 -9.18 6.45
C GLU A 212 -4.53 -8.01 6.02
N LEU A 213 -5.17 -6.88 5.74
CA LEU A 213 -4.53 -5.58 5.57
C LEU A 213 -5.01 -4.65 6.68
N VAL A 214 -4.09 -4.12 7.47
CA VAL A 214 -4.38 -3.19 8.56
C VAL A 214 -3.65 -1.88 8.31
N ILE A 215 -4.40 -0.79 8.15
CA ILE A 215 -3.88 0.53 7.84
C ILE A 215 -3.88 1.36 9.12
N LEU A 216 -2.70 1.79 9.56
CA LEU A 216 -2.53 2.81 10.58
C LEU A 216 -2.54 4.16 9.86
N ALA A 217 -3.72 4.77 9.76
CA ALA A 217 -3.94 6.01 9.03
C ALA A 217 -3.75 7.20 9.97
N MET A 218 -2.62 7.89 9.84
CA MET A 218 -2.24 9.03 10.65
C MET A 218 -2.96 10.29 10.17
N LEU A 219 -3.87 10.79 10.99
CA LEU A 219 -4.61 12.03 10.78
C LEU A 219 -3.76 13.25 11.15
N PRO A 220 -3.96 14.40 10.48
CA PRO A 220 -3.45 15.67 10.96
C PRO A 220 -4.08 16.00 12.33
N ASP A 221 -3.36 16.77 13.16
CA ASP A 221 -3.75 17.02 14.55
C ASP A 221 -5.09 17.79 14.70
N ASP A 222 -5.54 18.47 13.65
CA ASP A 222 -6.81 19.22 13.63
C ASP A 222 -8.03 18.34 13.32
N LEU A 223 -7.82 17.09 12.90
CA LEU A 223 -8.88 16.16 12.54
C LEU A 223 -8.99 15.02 13.56
N SER A 224 -10.11 14.95 14.29
CA SER A 224 -10.26 13.95 15.35
C SER A 224 -10.60 12.55 14.82
N VAL A 225 -10.06 11.52 15.49
CA VAL A 225 -10.39 10.10 15.25
C VAL A 225 -11.90 9.87 15.30
N ALA A 226 -12.59 10.40 16.30
CA ALA A 226 -14.05 10.22 16.46
C ALA A 226 -14.85 10.82 15.28
N ALA A 227 -14.41 11.97 14.74
CA ALA A 227 -15.05 12.55 13.56
C ALA A 227 -14.87 11.65 12.33
N MET A 228 -13.67 11.07 12.15
CA MET A 228 -13.41 10.16 11.04
C MET A 228 -14.14 8.83 11.16
N GLU A 229 -14.29 8.29 12.36
CA GLU A 229 -15.11 7.10 12.61
C GLU A 229 -16.60 7.33 12.30
N ALA A 230 -17.12 8.53 12.58
CA ALA A 230 -18.52 8.87 12.28
C ALA A 230 -18.81 9.02 10.77
N LEU A 231 -17.78 9.32 9.96
CA LEU A 231 -17.92 9.53 8.51
C LEU A 231 -17.70 8.25 7.67
N ALA A 232 -17.06 7.22 8.25
CA ALA A 232 -16.53 6.06 7.52
C ALA A 232 -17.36 4.79 7.69
#